data_AF-A0A1R2CH29-F1
#
_entry.id   AF-A0A1R2CH29-F1
#
_cell.length_a   1.000
_cell.length_b   1.000
_cell.length_c   1.000
_cell.angle_alpha   90.00
_cell.angle_beta   90.00
_cell.angle_gamma   90.00
#
_symmetry.space_group_name_H-M   'P 1'
#
loop_
_entity.id
_entity.type
_entity.pdbx_description
1 polymer ?
#
loop_
_entity_poly.entity_id
_entity_poly.type
_entity_poly.pdbx_seq_one_letter_code
_entity_poly.pdbx_strand_id
1 'polypeptide(L)'
;MDNFDAIQKQCVCSKEAIFECRCKNDIQYLCSDCISSHLQDLNLPHKLESIGININESSRAALIAFIKKNLNILDKTESSILTEIKKSILKIQEHANIVLEDFFILRQNLKSLLITLITSPKSTKEWNIKRILAQDSQDTINELSTWKLFLVSFNTELFEIPWVTYENNYEKYVTPKKLEPKPEQKSMIIPEPAIIPIERPKSYAIVKNDSLEDFEIVKELEKVKIEGKAEPDLFCKGNHRLVWSYTVLLEYFISRGVRKIQCSFCGKEFARPCWHCSECAVDVCEECGNKKGIKSPKLMCDNNHELSWNCTVTAKYPNHKGWVCNWCTDTFITPSWHCSQCRFNICKKCAGIFNVSPIELKDKCIFNHTLKQEMHNGQSICKNCSINITKLGYSCNICNYHICYNCNNFHNFEIPQDPVLSCQNKHLLRWSSLRNFTCNSCARNFKNHSFYCWACDFDLCYECADYIEDMNRRGFKRYDSNRHALEIGYLRNSSNTFCALNCKFCNIKLPRNCLVFACLQCNIFMCINCFKNDKRLAFEMINPFNTLVQLLRKN
;
A
#
# COMPACT_ATOMS: atom_id res chain seq x y z
N MET A 1 -6.52 -86.20 -12.08
CA MET A 1 -6.18 -84.77 -12.03
C MET A 1 -5.76 -84.32 -13.41
N ASP A 2 -6.78 -84.30 -14.27
CA ASP A 2 -7.16 -83.20 -15.13
C ASP A 2 -6.10 -82.63 -16.07
N ASN A 3 -5.98 -83.33 -17.19
CA ASN A 3 -5.64 -82.79 -18.49
C ASN A 3 -6.77 -81.82 -18.90
N PHE A 4 -6.82 -80.64 -18.30
CA PHE A 4 -7.73 -79.58 -18.74
C PHE A 4 -7.28 -79.13 -20.13
N ASP A 5 -8.12 -79.44 -21.12
CA ASP A 5 -7.97 -79.03 -22.50
C ASP A 5 -7.49 -77.57 -22.59
N ALA A 6 -6.38 -77.37 -23.29
CA ALA A 6 -5.98 -76.03 -23.72
C ALA A 6 -7.10 -75.48 -24.60
N ILE A 7 -8.01 -74.70 -24.00
CA ILE A 7 -9.10 -74.01 -24.70
C ILE A 7 -8.46 -73.25 -25.85
N GLN A 8 -8.65 -73.73 -27.08
CA GLN A 8 -8.15 -73.09 -28.28
C GLN A 8 -8.78 -71.70 -28.36
N LYS A 9 -7.96 -70.67 -28.12
CA LYS A 9 -8.36 -69.26 -28.23
C LYS A 9 -8.52 -68.91 -29.71
N GLN A 10 -9.65 -69.28 -30.31
CA GLN A 10 -10.00 -68.94 -31.69
C GLN A 10 -10.93 -67.74 -31.75
N CYS A 11 -10.73 -66.90 -32.77
CA CYS A 11 -11.65 -65.82 -33.09
C CYS A 11 -12.96 -66.39 -33.66
N VAL A 12 -14.05 -65.60 -33.61
CA VAL A 12 -15.35 -65.95 -34.22
C VAL A 12 -15.24 -66.29 -35.73
N CYS A 13 -14.23 -65.77 -36.43
CA CYS A 13 -13.95 -66.10 -37.84
C CYS A 13 -13.04 -67.33 -38.03
N SER A 14 -12.80 -68.11 -36.97
CA SER A 14 -11.93 -69.28 -36.93
C SER A 14 -10.43 -69.01 -37.15
N LYS A 15 -10.01 -67.75 -37.27
CA LYS A 15 -8.58 -67.37 -37.23
C LYS A 15 -8.04 -67.43 -35.80
N GLU A 16 -6.73 -67.60 -35.67
CA GLU A 16 -6.05 -67.50 -34.38
C GLU A 16 -6.30 -66.13 -33.73
N ALA A 17 -6.74 -66.12 -32.48
CA ALA A 17 -6.99 -64.88 -31.76
C ALA A 17 -5.68 -64.32 -31.20
N ILE A 18 -5.43 -63.04 -31.51
CA ILE A 18 -4.28 -62.29 -31.01
C ILE A 18 -4.70 -61.23 -29.97
N PHE A 19 -6.00 -61.11 -29.70
CA PHE A 19 -6.56 -60.23 -28.68
C PHE A 19 -7.66 -60.93 -27.87
N GLU A 20 -7.75 -60.59 -26.59
CA GLU A 20 -8.82 -60.89 -25.65
C GLU A 20 -9.54 -59.58 -25.35
N CYS A 21 -10.84 -59.47 -25.62
CA CYS A 21 -11.66 -58.34 -25.22
C CYS A 21 -12.67 -58.77 -24.17
N ARG A 22 -12.73 -58.07 -23.04
CA ARG A 22 -13.79 -58.25 -22.04
C ARG A 22 -14.82 -57.14 -22.25
N CYS A 23 -15.98 -57.52 -22.77
CA CYS A 23 -17.11 -56.62 -23.04
C CYS A 23 -18.42 -57.38 -22.81
N LYS A 24 -19.52 -56.68 -22.47
CA LYS A 24 -20.84 -57.32 -22.22
C LYS A 24 -20.85 -58.44 -21.16
N ASN A 25 -19.94 -58.40 -20.18
CA ASN A 25 -19.69 -59.48 -19.21
C ASN A 25 -19.18 -60.81 -19.82
N ASP A 26 -18.80 -60.80 -21.10
CA ASP A 26 -18.22 -61.95 -21.80
C ASP A 26 -16.77 -61.69 -22.20
N ILE A 27 -16.01 -62.77 -22.36
CA ILE A 27 -14.66 -62.75 -22.90
C ILE A 27 -14.74 -63.14 -24.38
N GLN A 28 -14.35 -62.23 -25.27
CA GLN A 28 -14.27 -62.47 -26.71
C GLN A 28 -12.82 -62.57 -27.15
N TYR A 29 -12.51 -63.58 -27.96
CA TYR A 29 -11.21 -63.76 -28.59
C TYR A 29 -11.28 -63.22 -30.02
N LEU A 30 -10.36 -62.33 -30.40
CA LEU A 30 -10.40 -61.57 -31.66
C LEU A 30 -9.08 -61.67 -32.43
N CYS A 31 -9.16 -61.81 -33.75
CA CYS A 31 -8.01 -61.68 -34.66
C CYS A 31 -7.79 -60.21 -35.07
N SER A 32 -6.71 -59.94 -35.81
CA SER A 32 -6.36 -58.58 -36.31
C SER A 32 -7.45 -57.91 -37.14
N ASP A 33 -8.26 -58.69 -37.85
CA ASP A 33 -9.24 -58.15 -38.79
C ASP A 33 -10.58 -57.89 -38.09
N CYS A 34 -10.97 -58.77 -37.16
CA CYS A 34 -12.24 -58.67 -36.45
C CYS A 34 -12.24 -57.64 -35.32
N ILE A 35 -11.06 -57.24 -34.82
CA ILE A 35 -10.97 -56.26 -33.73
C ILE A 35 -11.49 -54.87 -34.13
N SER A 36 -11.20 -54.41 -35.34
CA SER A 36 -11.61 -53.08 -35.79
C SER A 36 -13.12 -52.94 -35.88
N SER A 37 -13.82 -53.97 -36.38
CA SER A 37 -15.28 -54.01 -36.37
C SER A 37 -15.87 -54.17 -34.96
N HIS A 38 -15.18 -54.88 -34.07
CA HIS A 38 -15.63 -55.09 -32.69
C HIS A 38 -15.58 -53.79 -31.87
N LEU A 39 -14.54 -52.98 -32.04
CA LEU A 39 -14.35 -51.71 -31.32
C LEU A 39 -15.23 -50.55 -31.85
N GLN A 40 -15.97 -50.74 -32.94
CA GLN A 40 -16.90 -49.72 -33.47
C GLN A 40 -18.16 -49.55 -32.61
N ASP A 41 -18.49 -50.51 -31.73
CA ASP A 41 -19.57 -50.36 -30.77
C ASP A 41 -19.14 -49.47 -29.59
N LEU A 42 -19.29 -48.15 -29.79
CA LEU A 42 -18.85 -47.10 -28.86
C LEU A 42 -19.61 -47.07 -27.53
N ASN A 43 -20.76 -47.74 -27.44
CA ASN A 43 -21.60 -47.72 -26.25
C ASN A 43 -21.17 -48.74 -25.18
N LEU A 44 -20.11 -49.51 -25.44
CA LEU A 44 -19.63 -50.54 -24.55
C LEU A 44 -18.21 -50.26 -24.08
N PRO A 45 -17.93 -50.38 -22.77
CA PRO A 45 -16.56 -50.38 -22.29
C PRO A 45 -15.88 -51.68 -22.72
N HIS A 46 -14.87 -51.55 -23.57
CA HIS A 46 -14.01 -52.64 -24.03
C HIS A 46 -12.74 -52.68 -23.20
N LYS A 47 -12.45 -53.82 -22.55
CA LYS A 47 -11.12 -54.06 -21.95
C LYS A 47 -10.35 -55.04 -22.83
N LEU A 48 -9.51 -54.49 -23.70
CA LEU A 48 -8.72 -55.24 -24.68
C LEU A 48 -7.33 -55.58 -24.12
N GLU A 49 -6.95 -56.84 -24.21
CA GLU A 49 -5.64 -57.40 -23.83
C GLU A 49 -5.08 -58.17 -25.03
N SER A 50 -3.79 -58.03 -25.35
CA SER A 50 -3.14 -58.79 -26.42
C SER A 50 -2.75 -60.18 -25.95
N ILE A 51 -3.01 -61.20 -26.75
CA ILE A 51 -2.62 -62.58 -26.47
C ILE A 51 -1.29 -62.85 -27.17
N GLY A 52 -0.20 -62.93 -26.41
CA GLY A 52 1.08 -63.46 -26.91
C GLY A 52 1.79 -62.62 -27.98
N ILE A 53 1.40 -61.36 -28.20
CA ILE A 53 2.06 -60.51 -29.20
C ILE A 53 3.47 -60.18 -28.72
N ASN A 54 4.47 -60.63 -29.49
CA ASN A 54 5.84 -60.15 -29.34
C ASN A 54 5.90 -58.71 -29.88
N ILE A 55 6.05 -57.74 -28.97
CA ILE A 55 6.02 -56.32 -29.33
C ILE A 55 7.20 -56.03 -30.25
N ASN A 56 6.93 -55.60 -31.49
CA ASN A 56 7.98 -55.11 -32.37
C ASN A 56 8.50 -53.78 -31.80
N GLU A 57 9.67 -53.84 -31.16
CA GLU A 57 10.30 -52.69 -30.50
C GLU A 57 10.55 -51.52 -31.47
N SER A 58 10.74 -51.78 -32.77
CA SER A 58 10.88 -50.72 -33.78
C SER A 58 9.55 -49.98 -34.00
N SER A 59 8.44 -50.70 -34.16
CA SER A 59 7.11 -50.11 -34.31
C SER A 59 6.68 -49.36 -33.04
N ARG A 60 6.99 -49.89 -31.86
CA ARG A 60 6.75 -49.23 -30.57
C ARG A 60 7.54 -47.93 -30.47
N ALA A 61 8.83 -47.94 -30.80
CA ALA A 61 9.68 -46.75 -30.77
C ALA A 61 9.17 -45.67 -31.74
N ALA A 62 8.76 -46.05 -32.95
CA ALA A 62 8.18 -45.13 -33.94
C ALA A 62 6.89 -44.48 -33.44
N LEU A 63 5.98 -45.28 -32.85
CA LEU A 63 4.73 -44.77 -32.27
C LEU A 63 5.01 -43.81 -31.10
N ILE A 64 5.93 -44.17 -30.19
CA ILE A 64 6.33 -43.29 -29.08
C ILE A 64 6.90 -41.97 -29.61
N ALA A 65 7.75 -42.01 -30.63
CA ALA A 65 8.32 -40.81 -31.24
C ALA A 65 7.25 -39.92 -31.89
N PHE A 66 6.28 -40.52 -32.60
CA PHE A 66 5.15 -39.80 -33.17
C PHE A 66 4.28 -39.13 -32.10
N ILE A 67 3.91 -39.86 -31.03
CA ILE A 67 3.12 -39.30 -29.93
C ILE A 67 3.88 -38.15 -29.26
N LYS A 68 5.17 -38.34 -28.93
CA LYS A 68 6.01 -37.28 -28.34
C LYS A 68 6.09 -36.03 -29.23
N LYS A 69 6.21 -36.20 -30.54
CA LYS A 69 6.23 -35.09 -31.50
C LYS A 69 4.91 -34.31 -31.47
N ASN A 70 3.76 -35.00 -31.47
CA ASN A 70 2.45 -34.35 -31.45
C ASN A 70 2.16 -33.67 -30.11
N LEU A 71 2.55 -34.27 -28.98
CA LEU A 71 2.47 -33.62 -27.67
C LEU A 71 3.26 -32.31 -27.65
N ASN A 72 4.50 -32.31 -28.15
CA ASN A 72 5.29 -31.08 -28.26
C ASN A 72 4.65 -30.02 -29.18
N ILE A 73 3.96 -30.43 -30.25
CA ILE A 73 3.22 -29.50 -31.12
C ILE A 73 2.04 -28.89 -30.35
N LEU A 74 1.30 -29.70 -29.59
CA LEU A 74 0.19 -29.23 -28.75
C LEU A 74 0.68 -28.24 -27.69
N ASP A 75 1.74 -28.58 -26.95
CA ASP A 75 2.32 -27.71 -25.91
C ASP A 75 2.78 -26.35 -26.48
N LYS A 76 3.39 -26.37 -27.68
CA LYS A 76 3.78 -25.15 -28.41
C LYS A 76 2.58 -24.33 -28.85
N THR A 77 1.54 -24.98 -29.33
CA THR A 77 0.31 -24.31 -29.79
C THR A 77 -0.43 -23.68 -28.62
N GLU A 78 -0.58 -24.41 -27.51
CA GLU A 78 -1.11 -23.90 -26.25
C GLU A 78 -0.33 -22.67 -25.77
N SER A 79 1.00 -22.76 -25.73
CA SER A 79 1.87 -21.65 -25.35
C SER A 79 1.70 -20.42 -26.26
N SER A 80 1.53 -20.63 -27.57
CA SER A 80 1.29 -19.56 -28.54
C SER A 80 -0.08 -18.89 -28.32
N ILE A 81 -1.13 -19.67 -28.11
CA ILE A 81 -2.49 -19.17 -27.83
C ILE A 81 -2.49 -18.36 -26.53
N LEU A 82 -1.91 -18.89 -25.45
CA LEU A 82 -1.81 -18.20 -24.17
C LEU A 82 -1.03 -16.89 -24.29
N THR A 83 0.01 -16.83 -25.12
CA THR A 83 0.81 -15.63 -25.33
C THR A 83 0.01 -14.53 -26.04
N GLU A 84 -0.73 -14.86 -27.10
CA GLU A 84 -1.55 -13.88 -27.81
C GLU A 84 -2.76 -13.41 -26.97
N ILE A 85 -3.40 -14.30 -26.19
CA ILE A 85 -4.46 -13.90 -25.24
C ILE A 85 -3.94 -12.88 -24.23
N LYS A 86 -2.78 -13.15 -23.60
CA LYS A 86 -2.16 -12.23 -22.64
C LYS A 86 -1.84 -10.87 -23.25
N LYS A 87 -1.37 -10.85 -24.49
CA LYS A 87 -1.08 -9.62 -25.24
C LYS A 87 -2.34 -8.82 -25.51
N SER A 88 -3.45 -9.47 -25.87
CA SER A 88 -4.76 -8.81 -26.05
C SER A 88 -5.30 -8.24 -24.73
N ILE A 89 -5.22 -8.99 -23.62
CA ILE A 89 -5.62 -8.50 -22.29
C ILE A 89 -4.85 -7.24 -21.90
N LEU A 90 -3.52 -7.23 -22.12
CA LEU A 90 -2.70 -6.05 -21.79
C LEU A 90 -3.09 -4.82 -22.60
N LYS A 91 -3.37 -4.97 -23.89
CA LYS A 91 -3.84 -3.85 -24.72
C LYS A 91 -5.21 -3.34 -24.27
N ILE A 92 -6.11 -4.24 -23.87
CA ILE A 92 -7.43 -3.89 -23.31
C ILE A 92 -7.27 -3.09 -22.00
N GLN A 93 -6.37 -3.53 -21.11
CA GLN A 93 -6.06 -2.87 -19.83
C GLN A 93 -5.44 -1.49 -20.04
N GLU A 94 -4.46 -1.37 -20.94
CA GLU A 94 -3.83 -0.09 -21.30
C GLU A 94 -4.87 0.90 -21.79
N HIS A 95 -5.73 0.46 -22.72
CA HIS A 95 -6.81 1.28 -23.24
C HIS A 95 -7.84 1.67 -22.16
N ALA A 96 -8.18 0.76 -21.25
CA ALA A 96 -9.07 1.04 -20.12
C ALA A 96 -8.51 2.14 -19.20
N ASN A 97 -7.20 2.08 -18.92
CA ASN A 97 -6.54 3.05 -18.06
C ASN A 97 -6.55 4.45 -18.69
N ILE A 98 -6.33 4.56 -20.00
CA ILE A 98 -6.42 5.83 -20.73
C ILE A 98 -7.83 6.43 -20.57
N VAL A 99 -8.87 5.64 -20.82
CA VAL A 99 -10.26 6.10 -20.67
C VAL A 99 -10.56 6.53 -19.23
N LEU A 100 -10.12 5.76 -18.23
CA LEU A 100 -10.30 6.10 -16.80
C LEU A 100 -9.58 7.39 -16.41
N GLU A 101 -8.40 7.66 -16.97
CA GLU A 101 -7.68 8.91 -16.78
C GLU A 101 -8.48 10.10 -17.34
N ASP A 102 -9.03 9.97 -18.55
CA ASP A 102 -9.86 11.00 -19.16
C ASP A 102 -11.16 11.27 -18.36
N PHE A 103 -11.77 10.23 -17.79
CA PHE A 103 -12.90 10.35 -16.86
C PHE A 103 -12.51 11.12 -15.59
N PHE A 104 -11.34 10.80 -15.03
CA PHE A 104 -10.85 11.48 -13.85
C PHE A 104 -10.64 12.97 -14.12
N ILE A 105 -10.02 13.32 -15.25
CA ILE A 105 -9.83 14.70 -15.68
C ILE A 105 -11.17 15.43 -15.82
N LEU A 106 -12.16 14.83 -16.52
CA LEU A 106 -13.49 15.42 -16.65
C LEU A 106 -14.14 15.67 -15.28
N ARG A 107 -14.05 14.70 -14.37
CA ARG A 107 -14.59 14.83 -13.01
C ARG A 107 -13.96 15.99 -12.26
N GLN A 108 -12.65 16.20 -12.38
CA GLN A 108 -11.98 17.34 -11.75
C GLN A 108 -12.41 18.67 -12.36
N ASN A 109 -12.53 18.74 -13.69
CA ASN A 109 -12.99 19.94 -14.38
C ASN A 109 -14.42 20.34 -13.96
N LEU A 110 -15.34 19.37 -13.87
CA LEU A 110 -16.70 19.60 -13.40
C LEU A 110 -16.75 20.06 -11.94
N LYS A 111 -15.94 19.44 -11.06
CA LYS A 111 -15.82 19.87 -9.66
C LYS A 111 -15.29 21.30 -9.54
N SER A 112 -14.26 21.63 -10.30
CA SER A 112 -13.67 22.98 -10.32
C SER A 112 -14.68 24.03 -10.79
N LEU A 113 -15.43 23.72 -11.87
CA LEU A 113 -16.50 24.58 -12.36
C LEU A 113 -17.60 24.77 -11.32
N LEU A 114 -18.06 23.68 -10.68
CA LEU A 114 -19.07 23.74 -9.62
C LEU A 114 -18.64 24.64 -8.46
N ILE A 115 -17.39 24.49 -7.99
CA ILE A 115 -16.84 25.33 -6.91
C ILE A 115 -16.84 26.80 -7.35
N THR A 116 -16.42 27.08 -8.59
CA THR A 116 -16.40 28.44 -9.14
C THR A 116 -17.79 29.05 -9.20
N LEU A 117 -18.79 28.29 -9.65
CA LEU A 117 -20.19 28.71 -9.72
C LEU A 117 -20.80 28.98 -8.34
N ILE A 118 -20.46 28.18 -7.33
CA ILE A 118 -20.95 28.37 -5.95
C ILE A 118 -20.30 29.60 -5.29
N THR A 119 -18.98 29.76 -5.46
CA THR A 119 -18.20 30.72 -4.68
C THR A 119 -18.06 32.08 -5.35
N SER A 120 -17.95 32.11 -6.67
CA SER A 120 -17.67 33.32 -7.44
C SER A 120 -18.15 33.18 -8.90
N PRO A 121 -19.48 33.10 -9.13
CA PRO A 121 -20.02 32.86 -10.48
C PRO A 121 -19.62 33.95 -11.49
N LYS A 122 -19.40 35.19 -11.03
CA LYS A 122 -18.93 36.30 -11.87
C LYS A 122 -17.49 36.12 -12.37
N SER A 123 -16.68 35.31 -11.69
CA SER A 123 -15.27 35.07 -12.04
C SER A 123 -15.06 33.99 -13.11
N THR A 124 -16.11 33.25 -13.46
CA THR A 124 -16.11 32.26 -14.53
C THR A 124 -15.59 32.90 -15.83
N LYS A 125 -14.57 32.31 -16.46
CA LYS A 125 -13.95 32.87 -17.67
C LYS A 125 -14.65 32.41 -18.94
N GLU A 126 -15.39 31.32 -18.82
CA GLU A 126 -16.04 30.57 -19.87
C GLU A 126 -17.30 31.32 -20.33
N TRP A 127 -17.26 31.82 -21.57
CA TRP A 127 -18.33 32.68 -22.11
C TRP A 127 -19.68 31.96 -22.18
N ASN A 128 -19.70 30.68 -22.56
CA ASN A 128 -20.94 29.90 -22.61
C ASN A 128 -21.61 29.79 -21.24
N ILE A 129 -20.81 29.61 -20.18
CA ILE A 129 -21.32 29.55 -18.81
C ILE A 129 -21.86 30.92 -18.38
N LYS A 130 -21.13 32.00 -18.69
CA LYS A 130 -21.63 33.37 -18.45
C LYS A 130 -22.93 33.67 -19.20
N ARG A 131 -23.08 33.20 -20.43
CA ARG A 131 -24.31 33.34 -21.21
C ARG A 131 -25.47 32.61 -20.54
N ILE A 132 -25.27 31.35 -20.15
CA ILE A 132 -26.28 30.55 -19.46
C ILE A 132 -26.70 31.23 -18.15
N LEU A 133 -25.74 31.72 -17.37
CA LEU A 133 -26.04 32.44 -16.12
C LEU A 133 -26.82 33.76 -16.32
N ALA A 134 -26.90 34.27 -17.55
CA ALA A 134 -27.64 35.50 -17.89
C ALA A 134 -29.03 35.23 -18.51
N GLN A 135 -29.36 33.97 -18.83
CA GLN A 135 -30.68 33.56 -19.33
C GLN A 135 -31.68 33.47 -18.19
N ASP A 136 -32.98 33.43 -18.51
CA ASP A 136 -33.98 33.02 -17.54
C ASP A 136 -33.91 31.51 -17.27
N SER A 137 -34.62 31.07 -16.23
CA SER A 137 -34.57 29.69 -15.76
C SER A 137 -35.08 28.68 -16.79
N GLN A 138 -36.09 29.03 -17.60
CA GLN A 138 -36.68 28.09 -18.55
C GLN A 138 -35.75 27.90 -19.74
N ASP A 139 -35.18 28.98 -20.26
CA ASP A 139 -34.18 28.94 -21.33
C ASP A 139 -32.92 28.19 -20.89
N THR A 140 -32.46 28.40 -19.65
CA THR A 140 -31.33 27.67 -19.07
C THR A 140 -31.59 26.16 -19.02
N ILE A 141 -32.76 25.74 -18.55
CA ILE A 141 -33.15 24.32 -18.46
C ILE A 141 -33.21 23.70 -19.85
N ASN A 142 -33.84 24.40 -20.80
CA ASN A 142 -33.95 23.95 -22.18
C ASN A 142 -32.56 23.76 -22.80
N GLU A 143 -31.64 24.72 -22.64
CA GLU A 143 -30.29 24.63 -23.19
C GLU A 143 -29.48 23.51 -22.54
N LEU A 144 -29.44 23.43 -21.20
CA LEU A 144 -28.69 22.41 -20.47
C LEU A 144 -29.19 20.99 -20.76
N SER A 145 -30.47 20.80 -21.06
CA SER A 145 -31.01 19.50 -21.45
C SER A 145 -30.41 18.95 -22.76
N THR A 146 -29.86 19.83 -23.60
CA THR A 146 -29.17 19.45 -24.84
C THR A 146 -27.69 19.12 -24.65
N TRP A 147 -27.14 19.36 -23.47
CA TRP A 147 -25.72 19.16 -23.19
C TRP A 147 -25.41 17.69 -22.96
N LYS A 148 -24.68 17.08 -23.89
CA LYS A 148 -24.09 15.74 -23.73
C LYS A 148 -22.63 15.88 -23.35
N LEU A 149 -22.36 16.18 -22.08
CA LEU A 149 -21.01 16.50 -21.58
C LEU A 149 -19.98 15.39 -21.86
N PHE A 150 -20.43 14.13 -21.89
CA PHE A 150 -19.62 13.00 -22.30
C PHE A 150 -20.50 11.94 -22.95
N LEU A 151 -19.87 11.08 -23.76
CA LEU A 151 -20.48 9.87 -24.31
C LEU A 151 -19.54 8.68 -24.07
N VAL A 152 -20.11 7.55 -23.67
CA VAL A 152 -19.41 6.29 -23.49
C VAL A 152 -20.09 5.27 -24.36
N SER A 153 -19.34 4.56 -25.19
CA SER A 153 -19.87 3.41 -25.91
C SER A 153 -18.93 2.22 -25.78
N PHE A 154 -19.51 1.02 -25.66
CA PHE A 154 -18.79 -0.23 -25.52
C PHE A 154 -18.95 -1.02 -26.82
N ASN A 155 -17.83 -1.43 -27.42
CA ASN A 155 -17.83 -2.33 -28.56
C ASN A 155 -17.66 -3.77 -28.05
N THR A 156 -18.78 -4.41 -27.73
CA THR A 156 -18.79 -5.77 -27.15
C THR A 156 -18.76 -6.88 -28.19
N GLU A 157 -18.99 -6.58 -29.48
CA GLU A 157 -19.22 -7.61 -30.50
C GLU A 157 -17.93 -8.18 -31.09
N LEU A 158 -16.84 -7.41 -31.12
CA LEU A 158 -15.61 -7.81 -31.81
C LEU A 158 -14.37 -7.90 -30.91
N PHE A 159 -14.44 -7.50 -29.64
CA PHE A 159 -13.27 -7.31 -28.76
C PHE A 159 -12.13 -6.51 -29.44
N GLU A 160 -12.47 -5.72 -30.46
CA GLU A 160 -11.54 -4.88 -31.19
C GLU A 160 -11.27 -3.63 -30.39
N ILE A 161 -10.01 -3.19 -30.38
CA ILE A 161 -9.61 -1.95 -29.74
C ILE A 161 -9.87 -0.81 -30.72
N PRO A 162 -10.61 0.25 -30.33
CA PRO A 162 -11.06 0.54 -28.96
C PRO A 162 -12.34 -0.21 -28.52
N TRP A 163 -12.24 -0.97 -27.43
CA TRP A 163 -13.39 -1.72 -26.86
C TRP A 163 -14.34 -0.82 -26.04
N VAL A 164 -13.85 0.35 -25.63
CA VAL A 164 -14.62 1.42 -25.00
C VAL A 164 -14.21 2.74 -25.62
N THR A 165 -15.13 3.45 -26.27
CA THR A 165 -14.86 4.81 -26.72
C THR A 165 -15.44 5.79 -25.72
N TYR A 166 -14.63 6.80 -25.39
CA TYR A 166 -15.01 7.88 -24.50
C TYR A 166 -14.82 9.20 -25.24
N GLU A 167 -15.91 9.94 -25.42
CA GLU A 167 -15.89 11.26 -26.02
C GLU A 167 -16.12 12.30 -24.93
N ASN A 168 -15.07 13.05 -24.59
CA ASN A 168 -15.17 14.18 -23.69
C ASN A 168 -15.63 15.43 -24.44
N ASN A 169 -16.92 15.76 -24.32
CA ASN A 169 -17.49 16.95 -24.96
C ASN A 169 -17.47 18.18 -24.05
N TYR A 170 -16.87 18.10 -22.86
CA TYR A 170 -16.84 19.20 -21.89
C TYR A 170 -16.34 20.51 -22.50
N GLU A 171 -15.22 20.45 -23.23
CA GLU A 171 -14.66 21.65 -23.86
C GLU A 171 -15.60 22.25 -24.90
N LYS A 172 -16.37 21.46 -25.64
CA LYS A 172 -17.36 21.97 -26.60
C LYS A 172 -18.41 22.87 -25.94
N TYR A 173 -18.79 22.56 -24.71
CA TYR A 173 -19.80 23.30 -23.97
C TYR A 173 -19.21 24.40 -23.08
N VAL A 174 -17.98 24.21 -22.60
CA VAL A 174 -17.36 25.05 -21.56
C VAL A 174 -16.21 25.92 -22.10
N THR A 175 -15.92 25.90 -23.39
CA THR A 175 -14.80 26.68 -23.95
C THR A 175 -15.02 28.21 -23.92
N PRO A 176 -13.94 28.97 -23.74
CA PRO A 176 -13.94 30.40 -24.03
C PRO A 176 -14.07 30.58 -25.55
N LYS A 177 -15.17 31.17 -26.01
CA LYS A 177 -15.38 31.48 -27.43
C LYS A 177 -14.15 32.21 -27.98
N LYS A 178 -13.51 31.72 -29.06
CA LYS A 178 -12.62 32.56 -29.88
C LYS A 178 -13.47 33.73 -30.36
N LEU A 179 -13.10 34.96 -29.98
CA LEU A 179 -13.70 36.17 -30.53
C LEU A 179 -13.64 36.06 -32.05
N GLU A 180 -14.78 35.91 -32.71
CA GLU A 180 -14.88 36.24 -34.12
C GLU A 180 -14.54 37.73 -34.26
N PRO A 181 -13.75 38.13 -35.28
CA PRO A 181 -13.43 39.54 -35.50
C PRO A 181 -14.74 40.30 -35.70
N LYS A 182 -15.02 41.24 -34.80
CA LYS A 182 -16.19 42.11 -34.92
C LYS A 182 -16.10 42.87 -36.25
N PRO A 183 -17.15 42.91 -37.08
CA PRO A 183 -17.25 43.95 -38.09
C PRO A 183 -17.33 45.30 -37.39
N GLU A 184 -16.57 46.27 -37.89
CA GLU A 184 -16.50 47.63 -37.37
C GLU A 184 -17.90 48.25 -37.28
N GLN A 185 -18.37 48.49 -36.06
CA GLN A 185 -19.56 49.30 -35.82
C GLN A 185 -19.25 50.42 -34.85
N LYS A 186 -19.50 51.63 -35.35
CA LYS A 186 -19.27 52.93 -34.72
C LYS A 186 -20.06 53.06 -33.42
N SER A 187 -19.40 53.72 -32.48
CA SER A 187 -19.85 54.08 -31.14
C SER A 187 -21.23 54.75 -31.09
N MET A 188 -22.09 54.29 -30.20
CA MET A 188 -23.07 55.15 -29.52
C MET A 188 -22.92 54.98 -28.01
N ILE A 189 -22.77 56.13 -27.36
CA ILE A 189 -22.67 56.32 -25.91
C ILE A 189 -24.07 56.15 -25.32
N ILE A 190 -24.23 55.31 -24.30
CA ILE A 190 -25.41 55.29 -23.42
C ILE A 190 -24.93 55.19 -21.96
N PRO A 191 -25.53 55.95 -21.02
CA PRO A 191 -25.02 56.06 -19.66
C PRO A 191 -25.46 54.91 -18.75
N GLU A 192 -24.64 54.70 -17.73
CA GLU A 192 -24.69 53.67 -16.70
C GLU A 192 -25.90 53.83 -15.75
N PRO A 193 -26.69 52.77 -15.46
CA PRO A 193 -27.75 52.84 -14.47
C PRO A 193 -27.27 52.41 -13.07
N ALA A 194 -27.89 53.05 -12.06
CA ALA A 194 -27.56 52.96 -10.65
C ALA A 194 -27.80 51.57 -10.02
N ILE A 195 -26.94 51.25 -9.05
CA ILE A 195 -26.91 50.00 -8.28
C ILE A 195 -27.97 50.04 -7.16
N ILE A 196 -28.84 49.03 -7.09
CA ILE A 196 -29.73 48.76 -5.94
C ILE A 196 -29.11 47.63 -5.08
N PRO A 197 -29.16 47.69 -3.73
CA PRO A 197 -28.62 46.64 -2.87
C PRO A 197 -29.60 45.45 -2.79
N ILE A 198 -29.10 44.24 -3.02
CA ILE A 198 -29.85 42.99 -2.88
C ILE A 198 -29.54 42.37 -1.51
N GLU A 199 -30.57 42.12 -0.70
CA GLU A 199 -30.51 41.39 0.56
C GLU A 199 -30.24 39.89 0.34
N ARG A 200 -29.47 39.28 1.27
CA ARG A 200 -29.09 37.86 1.22
C ARG A 200 -30.19 36.96 1.81
N PRO A 201 -30.56 35.84 1.17
CA PRO A 201 -31.38 34.82 1.81
C PRO A 201 -30.56 33.90 2.73
N LYS A 202 -31.23 33.45 3.79
CA LYS A 202 -30.73 32.55 4.84
C LYS A 202 -30.48 31.14 4.29
N SER A 203 -29.44 30.49 4.84
CA SER A 203 -28.94 29.16 4.53
C SER A 203 -29.96 28.04 4.79
N TYR A 204 -30.11 27.12 3.83
CA TYR A 204 -30.77 25.83 4.03
C TYR A 204 -29.77 24.76 4.48
N ALA A 205 -30.19 23.92 5.43
CA ALA A 205 -29.47 22.75 5.90
C ALA A 205 -29.57 21.60 4.89
N ILE A 206 -28.43 21.00 4.53
CA ILE A 206 -28.37 19.79 3.71
C ILE A 206 -28.42 18.58 4.64
N VAL A 207 -29.47 17.78 4.51
CA VAL A 207 -29.62 16.45 5.11
C VAL A 207 -28.73 15.48 4.32
N LYS A 208 -27.84 14.76 5.02
CA LYS A 208 -27.06 13.66 4.46
C LYS A 208 -27.85 12.36 4.61
N ASN A 209 -28.12 11.68 3.50
CA ASN A 209 -28.43 10.26 3.47
C ASN A 209 -27.20 9.53 2.93
N ASP A 210 -26.58 8.70 3.76
CA ASP A 210 -25.52 7.77 3.38
C ASP A 210 -26.16 6.46 2.90
N SER A 211 -26.05 6.13 1.61
CA SER A 211 -26.37 4.79 1.09
C SER A 211 -25.10 3.97 0.97
N LEU A 212 -25.07 2.84 1.68
CA LEU A 212 -23.94 1.93 1.86
C LEU A 212 -23.70 0.94 0.69
N GLU A 213 -24.49 1.02 -0.39
CA GLU A 213 -24.58 -0.05 -1.40
C GLU A 213 -23.49 -0.03 -2.48
N ASP A 214 -22.79 1.09 -2.70
CA ASP A 214 -21.77 1.20 -3.76
C ASP A 214 -20.44 0.47 -3.46
N PHE A 215 -20.29 -0.12 -2.26
CA PHE A 215 -19.02 -0.72 -1.82
C PHE A 215 -18.88 -2.23 -2.06
N GLU A 216 -19.96 -2.95 -2.39
CA GLU A 216 -19.88 -4.40 -2.63
C GLU A 216 -19.46 -4.75 -4.06
N ILE A 217 -19.75 -3.90 -5.06
CA ILE A 217 -19.40 -4.14 -6.47
C ILE A 217 -17.88 -4.11 -6.69
N VAL A 218 -17.14 -3.30 -5.94
CA VAL A 218 -15.66 -3.22 -6.04
C VAL A 218 -14.98 -4.48 -5.49
N LYS A 219 -15.60 -5.18 -4.53
CA LYS A 219 -15.05 -6.41 -3.94
C LYS A 219 -15.27 -7.66 -4.81
N GLU A 220 -16.30 -7.67 -5.65
CA GLU A 220 -16.57 -8.78 -6.57
C GLU A 220 -15.63 -8.77 -7.79
N LEU A 221 -15.21 -7.58 -8.26
CA LEU A 221 -14.23 -7.45 -9.36
C LEU A 221 -12.82 -7.92 -8.99
N GLU A 222 -12.46 -7.96 -7.70
CA GLU A 222 -11.16 -8.47 -7.22
C GLU A 222 -11.06 -10.01 -7.20
N LYS A 223 -12.17 -10.75 -7.37
CA LYS A 223 -12.16 -12.21 -7.39
C LYS A 223 -11.87 -12.84 -8.76
N VAL A 224 -11.79 -12.05 -9.82
CA VAL A 224 -11.33 -12.55 -11.13
C VAL A 224 -9.82 -12.77 -11.04
N LYS A 225 -9.41 -13.97 -10.60
CA LYS A 225 -8.02 -14.44 -10.66
C LYS A 225 -7.55 -14.40 -12.12
N ILE A 226 -6.83 -13.35 -12.47
CA ILE A 226 -6.09 -13.25 -13.73
C ILE A 226 -4.91 -14.21 -13.62
N GLU A 227 -5.08 -15.41 -14.17
CA GLU A 227 -3.96 -16.33 -14.34
C GLU A 227 -3.03 -15.83 -15.46
N GLY A 228 -1.80 -15.43 -15.08
CA GLY A 228 -0.66 -15.76 -15.93
C GLY A 228 0.20 -14.64 -16.52
N LYS A 229 0.56 -13.61 -15.76
CA LYS A 229 1.96 -13.15 -15.79
C LYS A 229 2.44 -13.12 -14.35
N ALA A 230 3.43 -13.93 -14.02
CA ALA A 230 4.09 -13.83 -12.72
C ALA A 230 4.70 -12.42 -12.67
N GLU A 231 4.08 -11.53 -11.89
CA GLU A 231 4.66 -10.24 -11.61
C GLU A 231 6.07 -10.48 -11.05
N PRO A 232 7.07 -9.68 -11.45
CA PRO A 232 8.41 -9.84 -10.92
C PRO A 232 8.34 -9.69 -9.40
N ASP A 233 8.71 -10.76 -8.69
CA ASP A 233 8.66 -10.86 -7.23
C ASP A 233 10.07 -11.05 -6.66
N LEU A 234 10.27 -10.56 -5.43
CA LEU A 234 11.50 -10.80 -4.68
C LEU A 234 11.30 -12.04 -3.81
N PHE A 235 12.26 -12.96 -3.85
CA PHE A 235 12.28 -14.14 -3.01
C PHE A 235 13.56 -14.19 -2.16
N CYS A 236 13.42 -14.68 -0.94
CA CYS A 236 14.58 -15.00 -0.10
C CYS A 236 15.19 -16.34 -0.52
N LYS A 237 16.34 -16.73 0.09
CA LYS A 237 16.97 -18.04 -0.18
C LYS A 237 16.07 -19.24 0.16
N GLY A 238 15.11 -19.07 1.07
CA GLY A 238 14.10 -20.08 1.41
C GLY A 238 12.90 -20.12 0.47
N ASN A 239 12.93 -19.38 -0.66
CA ASN A 239 11.82 -19.27 -1.60
C ASN A 239 10.53 -18.63 -1.03
N HIS A 240 10.60 -17.93 0.10
CA HIS A 240 9.51 -17.09 0.59
C HIS A 240 9.52 -15.74 -0.14
N ARG A 241 8.33 -15.29 -0.54
CA ARG A 241 8.11 -13.98 -1.16
C ARG A 241 8.40 -12.86 -0.15
N LEU A 242 9.13 -11.84 -0.56
CA LEU A 242 9.31 -10.62 0.22
C LEU A 242 8.13 -9.69 -0.07
N VAL A 243 7.56 -9.10 0.98
CA VAL A 243 6.47 -8.14 0.90
C VAL A 243 6.98 -6.78 1.34
N TRP A 244 6.52 -5.70 0.69
CA TRP A 244 6.84 -4.35 1.16
C TRP A 244 6.22 -4.10 2.54
N SER A 245 7.08 -3.97 3.55
CA SER A 245 6.65 -3.82 4.94
C SER A 245 6.94 -2.42 5.45
N TYR A 246 5.87 -1.75 5.85
CA TYR A 246 5.91 -0.49 6.60
C TYR A 246 6.18 -0.69 8.09
N THR A 247 6.15 -1.93 8.58
CA THR A 247 6.20 -2.31 10.00
C THR A 247 7.54 -2.92 10.41
N VAL A 248 8.39 -3.28 9.45
CA VAL A 248 9.67 -3.96 9.67
C VAL A 248 10.56 -3.28 10.71
N LEU A 249 10.63 -1.95 10.73
CA LEU A 249 11.44 -1.22 11.73
C LEU A 249 10.92 -1.43 13.15
N LEU A 250 9.60 -1.45 13.33
CA LEU A 250 8.98 -1.68 14.62
C LEU A 250 9.12 -3.14 15.06
N GLU A 251 8.98 -4.08 14.12
CA GLU A 251 9.23 -5.50 14.39
C GLU A 251 10.66 -5.72 14.90
N TYR A 252 11.65 -5.16 14.21
CA TYR A 252 13.06 -5.23 14.63
C TYR A 252 13.33 -4.50 15.93
N PHE A 253 12.71 -3.34 16.15
CA PHE A 253 12.88 -2.60 17.39
C PHE A 253 12.32 -3.36 18.60
N ILE A 254 11.14 -3.96 18.47
CA ILE A 254 10.51 -4.70 19.57
C ILE A 254 11.23 -6.03 19.81
N SER A 255 11.59 -6.76 18.76
CA SER A 255 12.19 -8.10 18.88
C SER A 255 13.68 -8.08 19.23
N ARG A 256 14.44 -7.14 18.66
CA ARG A 256 15.90 -7.08 18.74
C ARG A 256 16.43 -5.80 19.39
N GLY A 257 15.59 -4.81 19.64
CA GLY A 257 16.02 -3.52 20.22
C GLY A 257 16.84 -2.66 19.26
N VAL A 258 16.77 -2.94 17.95
CA VAL A 258 17.51 -2.22 16.89
C VAL A 258 16.58 -1.32 16.09
N ARG A 259 17.07 -0.13 15.71
CA ARG A 259 16.30 0.90 14.97
C ARG A 259 16.64 0.97 13.48
N LYS A 260 17.62 0.19 13.06
CA LYS A 260 18.09 0.11 11.68
C LYS A 260 18.09 -1.35 11.26
N ILE A 261 17.89 -1.55 9.98
CA ILE A 261 17.96 -2.85 9.31
C ILE A 261 19.02 -2.79 8.22
N GLN A 262 19.54 -3.95 7.85
CA GLN A 262 20.60 -4.07 6.86
C GLN A 262 20.06 -4.73 5.60
N CYS A 263 20.32 -4.14 4.43
CA CYS A 263 19.92 -4.74 3.17
C CYS A 263 20.75 -6.00 2.90
N SER A 264 20.08 -7.13 2.69
CA SER A 264 20.69 -8.43 2.39
C SER A 264 21.40 -8.46 1.04
N PHE A 265 21.11 -7.51 0.14
CA PHE A 265 21.73 -7.46 -1.20
C PHE A 265 22.93 -6.51 -1.26
N CYS A 266 22.87 -5.34 -0.60
CA CYS A 266 23.94 -4.33 -0.70
C CYS A 266 24.66 -4.03 0.61
N GLY A 267 24.25 -4.65 1.73
CA GLY A 267 24.87 -4.47 3.05
C GLY A 267 24.64 -3.10 3.70
N LYS A 268 23.96 -2.16 3.02
CA LYS A 268 23.68 -0.83 3.57
C LYS A 268 22.68 -0.91 4.73
N GLU A 269 22.97 -0.20 5.81
CA GLU A 269 22.01 0.05 6.89
C GLU A 269 21.04 1.18 6.55
N PHE A 270 19.78 1.04 6.95
CA PHE A 270 18.75 2.06 6.76
C PHE A 270 17.62 1.95 7.80
N ALA A 271 16.81 3.00 7.92
CA ALA A 271 15.67 3.09 8.83
C ALA A 271 14.42 3.56 8.07
N ARG A 272 13.99 2.78 7.08
CA ARG A 272 12.81 3.05 6.23
C ARG A 272 12.09 1.73 5.88
N PRO A 273 10.83 1.79 5.43
CA PRO A 273 10.14 0.63 4.87
C PRO A 273 10.97 -0.06 3.79
N CYS A 274 10.82 -1.38 3.67
CA CYS A 274 11.53 -2.15 2.66
C CYS A 274 10.80 -3.44 2.30
N TRP A 275 11.34 -4.15 1.32
CA TRP A 275 10.94 -5.52 1.04
C TRP A 275 11.43 -6.41 2.18
N HIS A 276 10.52 -7.12 2.82
CA HIS A 276 10.77 -7.89 4.03
C HIS A 276 10.17 -9.28 3.91
N CYS A 277 10.92 -10.28 4.35
CA CYS A 277 10.42 -11.64 4.59
C CYS A 277 10.41 -11.88 6.10
N SER A 278 9.23 -11.99 6.69
CA SER A 278 9.05 -12.21 8.13
C SER A 278 9.55 -13.59 8.60
N GLU A 279 9.51 -14.59 7.72
CA GLU A 279 9.95 -15.95 8.04
C GLU A 279 11.47 -16.07 8.11
N CYS A 280 12.20 -15.47 7.17
CA CYS A 280 13.66 -15.54 7.12
C CYS A 280 14.36 -14.30 7.70
N ALA A 281 13.61 -13.26 8.07
CA ALA A 281 14.13 -11.95 8.44
C ALA A 281 15.11 -11.38 7.38
N VAL A 282 14.76 -11.54 6.11
CA VAL A 282 15.54 -11.01 4.97
C VAL A 282 14.94 -9.69 4.53
N ASP A 283 15.77 -8.65 4.55
CA ASP A 283 15.40 -7.29 4.18
C ASP A 283 16.11 -6.87 2.90
N VAL A 284 15.38 -6.29 1.94
CA VAL A 284 15.93 -5.74 0.70
C VAL A 284 15.47 -4.29 0.56
N CYS A 285 16.44 -3.36 0.55
CA CYS A 285 16.13 -1.94 0.43
C CYS A 285 15.45 -1.61 -0.91
N GLU A 286 14.74 -0.48 -0.93
CA GLU A 286 14.04 0.04 -2.12
C GLU A 286 14.94 0.09 -3.37
N GLU A 287 16.16 0.63 -3.24
CA GLU A 287 17.13 0.73 -4.34
C GLU A 287 17.44 -0.64 -4.96
N CYS A 288 17.58 -1.67 -4.12
CA CYS A 288 17.89 -3.02 -4.58
C CYS A 288 16.67 -3.72 -5.20
N GLY A 289 15.47 -3.50 -4.67
CA GLY A 289 14.22 -3.95 -5.30
C GLY A 289 14.00 -3.32 -6.67
N ASN A 290 14.17 -2.00 -6.77
CA ASN A 290 14.06 -1.27 -8.04
C ASN A 290 15.08 -1.75 -9.08
N LYS A 291 16.34 -2.03 -8.68
CA LYS A 291 17.35 -2.64 -9.57
C LYS A 291 16.98 -4.03 -10.07
N LYS A 292 16.09 -4.74 -9.37
CA LYS A 292 15.51 -6.02 -9.78
C LYS A 292 14.22 -5.87 -10.59
N GLY A 293 13.83 -4.64 -10.94
CA GLY A 293 12.61 -4.34 -11.70
C GLY A 293 11.34 -4.30 -10.84
N ILE A 294 11.47 -4.31 -9.51
CA ILE A 294 10.33 -4.45 -8.59
C ILE A 294 10.16 -3.13 -7.86
N LYS A 295 9.18 -2.35 -8.30
CA LYS A 295 8.86 -1.02 -7.74
C LYS A 295 8.21 -1.17 -6.37
N SER A 296 8.64 -0.38 -5.39
CA SER A 296 8.00 -0.33 -4.07
C SER A 296 6.55 0.19 -4.18
N PRO A 297 5.56 -0.48 -3.57
CA PRO A 297 4.16 -0.03 -3.51
C PRO A 297 3.99 1.08 -2.45
N LYS A 298 4.82 2.12 -2.53
CA LYS A 298 4.81 3.22 -1.58
C LYS A 298 3.69 4.22 -1.90
N LEU A 299 3.06 4.78 -0.87
CA LEU A 299 2.11 5.86 -1.04
C LEU A 299 2.87 7.16 -1.34
N MET A 300 2.50 7.83 -2.42
CA MET A 300 3.12 9.08 -2.89
C MET A 300 2.06 10.17 -3.03
N CYS A 301 2.43 11.42 -2.75
CA CYS A 301 1.58 12.57 -3.10
C CYS A 301 1.78 12.97 -4.56
N ASP A 302 0.99 13.93 -5.04
CA ASP A 302 1.08 14.46 -6.42
C ASP A 302 2.48 14.97 -6.81
N ASN A 303 3.26 15.47 -5.84
CA ASN A 303 4.64 15.92 -6.05
C ASN A 303 5.69 14.81 -5.87
N ASN A 304 5.28 13.53 -5.89
CA ASN A 304 6.16 12.37 -5.72
C ASN A 304 6.97 12.39 -4.40
N HIS A 305 6.38 12.88 -3.30
CA HIS A 305 6.92 12.70 -1.96
C HIS A 305 6.24 11.52 -1.27
N GLU A 306 7.01 10.74 -0.52
CA GLU A 306 6.52 9.60 0.25
C GLU A 306 5.60 10.04 1.38
N LEU A 307 4.48 9.35 1.53
CA LEU A 307 3.56 9.47 2.66
C LEU A 307 4.00 8.49 3.75
N SER A 308 4.00 8.98 4.98
CA SER A 308 4.21 8.15 6.18
C SER A 308 2.96 8.16 7.05
N TRP A 309 2.70 7.07 7.76
CA TRP A 309 1.65 7.07 8.78
C TRP A 309 2.04 8.05 9.89
N ASN A 310 1.18 9.03 10.16
CA ASN A 310 1.46 10.08 11.13
C ASN A 310 0.27 10.28 12.09
N CYS A 311 0.51 10.01 13.38
CA CYS A 311 -0.49 10.15 14.44
C CYS A 311 -0.78 11.62 14.81
N THR A 312 0.13 12.54 14.49
CA THR A 312 0.06 13.94 14.89
C THR A 312 -0.77 14.82 13.96
N VAL A 313 -1.25 14.27 12.84
CA VAL A 313 -1.84 15.06 11.75
C VAL A 313 -2.93 15.98 12.29
N THR A 314 -3.86 15.49 13.11
CA THR A 314 -4.93 16.30 13.72
C THR A 314 -4.41 17.49 14.53
N ALA A 315 -3.29 17.33 15.25
CA ALA A 315 -2.69 18.42 16.03
C ALA A 315 -2.06 19.52 15.14
N LYS A 316 -1.75 19.23 13.87
CA LYS A 316 -1.23 20.20 12.89
C LYS A 316 -2.30 21.11 12.30
N TYR A 317 -3.58 20.78 12.45
CA TYR A 317 -4.69 21.57 11.91
C TYR A 317 -5.34 22.39 13.03
N PRO A 318 -4.91 23.67 13.23
CA PRO A 318 -5.22 24.46 14.43
C PRO A 318 -6.70 24.81 14.60
N ASN A 319 -7.52 24.63 13.57
CA ASN A 319 -8.93 24.96 13.60
C ASN A 319 -9.82 23.80 14.08
N HIS A 320 -9.26 22.68 14.55
CA HIS A 320 -9.97 21.50 15.07
C HIS A 320 -11.02 20.87 14.13
N LYS A 321 -11.16 21.35 12.90
CA LYS A 321 -12.06 20.76 11.90
C LYS A 321 -11.51 19.47 11.29
N GLY A 322 -10.33 19.02 11.70
CA GLY A 322 -9.66 17.87 11.13
C GLY A 322 -8.87 18.20 9.86
N TRP A 323 -8.53 17.16 9.11
CA TRP A 323 -7.85 17.23 7.82
C TRP A 323 -8.69 16.56 6.73
N VAL A 324 -8.48 16.97 5.49
CA VAL A 324 -9.21 16.43 4.33
C VAL A 324 -8.37 15.36 3.64
N CYS A 325 -8.97 14.21 3.35
CA CYS A 325 -8.33 13.20 2.52
C CYS A 325 -8.28 13.67 1.07
N ASN A 326 -7.09 13.72 0.48
CA ASN A 326 -6.89 14.11 -0.92
C ASN A 326 -7.53 13.13 -1.93
N TRP A 327 -7.90 11.92 -1.49
CA TRP A 327 -8.52 10.91 -2.34
C TRP A 327 -10.06 10.93 -2.25
N CYS A 328 -10.64 10.64 -1.08
CA CYS A 328 -12.09 10.61 -0.91
C CYS A 328 -12.73 11.96 -0.59
N THR A 329 -11.94 13.01 -0.34
CA THR A 329 -12.37 14.37 0.04
C THR A 329 -13.12 14.48 1.38
N ASP A 330 -13.26 13.38 2.12
CA ASP A 330 -13.84 13.41 3.46
C ASP A 330 -12.89 14.05 4.47
N THR A 331 -13.49 14.57 5.55
CA THR A 331 -12.77 15.21 6.65
C THR A 331 -12.66 14.28 7.84
N PHE A 332 -11.46 14.18 8.41
CA PHE A 332 -11.14 13.24 9.50
C PHE A 332 -10.38 13.93 10.63
N ILE A 333 -10.53 13.39 11.84
CA ILE A 333 -9.80 13.80 13.06
C ILE A 333 -8.87 12.70 13.59
N THR A 334 -8.71 11.62 12.84
CA THR A 334 -7.84 10.48 13.16
C THR A 334 -6.48 10.64 12.47
N PRO A 335 -5.47 9.80 12.75
CA PRO A 335 -4.24 9.80 11.98
C PRO A 335 -4.45 9.54 10.49
N SER A 336 -3.43 9.90 9.71
CA SER A 336 -3.45 9.74 8.27
C SER A 336 -2.10 9.29 7.73
N TRP A 337 -2.10 8.83 6.49
CA TRP A 337 -0.91 8.78 5.67
C TRP A 337 -0.63 10.20 5.18
N HIS A 338 0.43 10.82 5.73
CA HIS A 338 0.69 12.24 5.58
C HIS A 338 2.01 12.51 4.86
N CYS A 339 1.97 13.42 3.91
CA CYS A 339 3.15 14.01 3.30
C CYS A 339 3.57 15.25 4.09
N SER A 340 4.71 15.15 4.76
CA SER A 340 5.33 16.24 5.54
C SER A 340 5.65 17.50 4.72
N GLN A 341 5.71 17.40 3.39
CA GLN A 341 6.11 18.49 2.50
C GLN A 341 4.93 19.18 1.81
N CYS A 342 3.85 18.46 1.49
CA CYS A 342 2.76 18.96 0.63
C CYS A 342 1.41 19.14 1.33
N ARG A 343 1.30 18.86 2.64
CA ARG A 343 0.00 18.79 3.36
C ARG A 343 -1.00 17.83 2.70
N PHE A 344 -0.48 16.84 2.00
CA PHE A 344 -1.26 15.82 1.31
C PHE A 344 -1.53 14.66 2.28
N ASN A 345 -2.78 14.26 2.43
CA ASN A 345 -3.23 13.25 3.38
C ASN A 345 -4.08 12.19 2.69
N ILE A 346 -3.84 10.92 3.01
CA ILE A 346 -4.70 9.80 2.63
C ILE A 346 -5.25 9.15 3.90
N CYS A 347 -6.56 8.93 3.94
CA CYS A 347 -7.20 8.25 5.05
C CYS A 347 -6.89 6.75 5.05
N LYS A 348 -7.04 6.10 6.20
CA LYS A 348 -6.81 4.66 6.34
C LYS A 348 -7.56 3.84 5.28
N LYS A 349 -8.83 4.17 5.01
CA LYS A 349 -9.67 3.46 4.04
C LYS A 349 -9.11 3.57 2.62
N CYS A 350 -8.76 4.78 2.18
CA CYS A 350 -8.18 5.00 0.86
C CYS A 350 -6.78 4.38 0.70
N ALA A 351 -5.96 4.40 1.76
CA ALA A 351 -4.66 3.72 1.75
C ALA A 351 -4.81 2.19 1.62
N GLY A 352 -5.87 1.62 2.20
CA GLY A 352 -6.20 0.20 2.08
C GLY A 352 -6.42 -0.28 0.64
N ILE A 353 -6.88 0.60 -0.26
CA ILE A 353 -7.02 0.30 -1.71
C ILE A 353 -5.66 -0.05 -2.33
N PHE A 354 -4.57 0.50 -1.78
CA PHE A 354 -3.20 0.22 -2.21
C PHE A 354 -2.55 -0.92 -1.40
N ASN A 355 -3.33 -1.71 -0.66
CA ASN A 355 -2.85 -2.70 0.31
C ASN A 355 -1.91 -2.10 1.37
N VAL A 356 -2.08 -0.81 1.68
CA VAL A 356 -1.29 -0.10 2.69
C VAL A 356 -2.15 0.14 3.92
N SER A 357 -1.85 -0.59 5.00
CA SER A 357 -2.55 -0.46 6.28
C SER A 357 -1.63 0.10 7.36
N PRO A 358 -2.14 0.99 8.23
CA PRO A 358 -1.42 1.40 9.42
C PRO A 358 -1.30 0.23 10.39
N ILE A 359 -0.42 0.40 11.38
CA ILE A 359 -0.21 -0.60 12.41
C ILE A 359 -1.35 -0.52 13.41
N GLU A 360 -2.12 -1.60 13.48
CA GLU A 360 -3.17 -1.79 14.46
C GLU A 360 -2.90 -3.06 15.24
N LEU A 361 -2.57 -2.91 16.53
CA LEU A 361 -2.32 -4.05 17.43
C LEU A 361 -3.59 -4.49 18.16
N LYS A 362 -4.79 -4.17 17.63
CA LYS A 362 -6.09 -4.39 18.25
C LYS A 362 -6.26 -5.86 18.65
N ASP A 363 -5.93 -6.19 19.90
CA ASP A 363 -5.83 -7.56 20.44
C ASP A 363 -4.69 -8.44 19.90
N LYS A 364 -3.78 -7.88 19.11
CA LYS A 364 -2.71 -8.61 18.42
C LYS A 364 -1.33 -8.22 18.92
N CYS A 365 -0.38 -9.14 18.88
CA CYS A 365 1.02 -8.80 19.07
C CYS A 365 1.57 -8.08 17.82
N ILE A 366 2.81 -7.59 17.87
CA ILE A 366 3.44 -6.89 16.74
C ILE A 366 3.56 -7.76 15.48
N PHE A 367 3.61 -9.08 15.65
CA PHE A 367 3.63 -10.05 14.55
C PHE A 367 2.23 -10.45 14.08
N ASN A 368 1.20 -9.65 14.42
CA ASN A 368 -0.19 -9.86 14.00
C ASN A 368 -0.83 -11.17 14.51
N HIS A 369 -0.25 -11.81 15.53
CA HIS A 369 -0.86 -12.95 16.21
C HIS A 369 -1.84 -12.47 17.29
N THR A 370 -2.96 -13.18 17.46
CA THR A 370 -3.93 -12.88 18.52
C THR A 370 -3.31 -13.04 19.91
N LEU A 371 -3.54 -12.06 20.77
CA LEU A 371 -3.24 -12.09 22.19
C LEU A 371 -4.43 -12.67 22.94
N LYS A 372 -4.17 -13.70 23.75
CA LYS A 372 -5.15 -14.29 24.64
C LYS A 372 -4.94 -13.76 26.05
N GLN A 373 -6.03 -13.42 26.71
CA GLN A 373 -5.99 -13.04 28.11
C GLN A 373 -5.76 -14.27 28.98
N GLU A 374 -4.80 -14.22 29.89
CA GLU A 374 -4.45 -15.36 30.75
C GLU A 374 -3.94 -14.91 32.13
N MET A 375 -3.94 -15.83 33.09
CA MET A 375 -3.40 -15.62 34.43
C MET A 375 -1.93 -16.02 34.48
N HIS A 376 -1.08 -15.12 34.97
CA HIS A 376 0.34 -15.37 35.16
C HIS A 376 0.71 -15.45 36.64
N ASN A 377 1.71 -16.26 36.96
CA ASN A 377 2.24 -16.49 38.31
C ASN A 377 3.55 -15.74 38.60
N GLY A 378 3.89 -14.71 37.81
CA GLY A 378 5.13 -13.94 37.95
C GLY A 378 6.29 -14.41 37.07
N GLN A 379 6.18 -15.54 36.37
CA GLN A 379 7.25 -16.06 35.51
C GLN A 379 7.40 -15.30 34.18
N SER A 380 6.33 -14.70 33.68
CA SER A 380 6.34 -13.95 32.41
C SER A 380 6.71 -12.49 32.65
N ILE A 381 7.54 -11.92 31.78
CA ILE A 381 7.93 -10.50 31.80
C ILE A 381 7.14 -9.75 30.73
N CYS A 382 6.49 -8.65 31.11
CA CYS A 382 5.79 -7.79 30.17
C CYS A 382 6.79 -7.15 29.18
N LYS A 383 6.61 -7.37 27.87
CA LYS A 383 7.46 -6.81 26.81
C LYS A 383 7.40 -5.28 26.70
N ASN A 384 6.35 -4.65 27.22
CA ASN A 384 6.15 -3.20 27.11
C ASN A 384 6.64 -2.41 28.32
N CYS A 385 6.74 -3.00 29.51
CA CYS A 385 7.22 -2.29 30.71
C CYS A 385 8.35 -3.01 31.46
N SER A 386 8.73 -4.21 31.02
CA SER A 386 9.75 -5.06 31.64
C SER A 386 9.46 -5.47 33.10
N ILE A 387 8.20 -5.41 33.54
CA ILE A 387 7.76 -5.85 34.88
C ILE A 387 7.21 -7.29 34.80
N ASN A 388 7.48 -8.09 35.83
CA ASN A 388 6.91 -9.44 35.99
C ASN A 388 5.37 -9.38 36.05
N ILE A 389 4.71 -10.22 35.28
CA ILE A 389 3.24 -10.33 35.25
C ILE A 389 2.81 -11.31 36.33
N THR A 390 2.26 -10.79 37.42
CA THR A 390 1.88 -11.56 38.62
C THR A 390 0.40 -11.88 38.71
N LYS A 391 -0.40 -11.40 37.75
CA LYS A 391 -1.86 -11.54 37.69
C LYS A 391 -2.30 -11.70 36.22
N LEU A 392 -3.46 -11.17 35.89
CA LEU A 392 -4.02 -11.10 34.55
C LEU A 392 -3.07 -10.37 33.59
N GLY A 393 -2.80 -11.01 32.46
CA GLY A 393 -1.99 -10.49 31.35
C GLY A 393 -2.55 -10.96 30.02
N TYR A 394 -1.82 -10.65 28.97
CA TYR A 394 -2.13 -11.06 27.61
C TYR A 394 -0.91 -11.68 26.96
N SER A 395 -1.13 -12.80 26.30
CA SER A 395 -0.06 -13.61 25.74
C SER A 395 -0.33 -14.05 24.33
N CYS A 396 0.71 -14.05 23.53
CA CYS A 396 0.75 -14.76 22.28
C CYS A 396 1.60 -16.03 22.45
N ASN A 397 0.95 -17.19 22.34
CA ASN A 397 1.61 -18.49 22.49
C ASN A 397 2.51 -18.84 21.29
N ILE A 398 2.37 -18.13 20.16
CA ILE A 398 3.18 -18.37 18.95
C ILE A 398 4.57 -17.73 19.09
N CYS A 399 4.64 -16.51 19.64
CA CYS A 399 5.89 -15.73 19.71
C CYS A 399 6.36 -15.40 21.13
N ASN A 400 5.75 -16.01 22.17
CA ASN A 400 6.05 -15.75 23.58
C ASN A 400 6.05 -14.25 23.91
N TYR A 401 5.11 -13.52 23.31
CA TYR A 401 4.93 -12.11 23.55
C TYR A 401 3.89 -11.93 24.66
N HIS A 402 4.35 -11.48 25.82
CA HIS A 402 3.53 -11.27 27.01
C HIS A 402 3.45 -9.79 27.33
N ILE A 403 2.26 -9.28 27.65
CA ILE A 403 2.05 -7.91 28.14
C ILE A 403 1.14 -7.93 29.36
N CYS A 404 1.45 -7.10 30.36
CA CYS A 404 0.59 -6.99 31.54
C CYS A 404 -0.72 -6.27 31.19
N TYR A 405 -1.75 -6.49 32.01
CA TYR A 405 -3.06 -5.86 31.84
C TYR A 405 -2.99 -4.32 31.64
N ASN A 406 -2.17 -3.63 32.45
CA ASN A 406 -2.01 -2.19 32.34
C ASN A 406 -1.40 -1.76 30.99
N CYS A 407 -0.38 -2.49 30.50
CA CYS A 407 0.20 -2.21 29.20
C CYS A 407 -0.76 -2.50 28.06
N ASN A 408 -1.66 -3.48 28.21
CA ASN A 408 -2.69 -3.77 27.21
C ASN A 408 -3.68 -2.62 27.02
N ASN A 409 -4.04 -1.89 28.08
CA ASN A 409 -4.91 -0.72 27.98
C ASN A 409 -4.36 0.37 27.03
N PHE A 410 -3.04 0.50 26.95
CA PHE A 410 -2.34 1.42 26.04
C PHE A 410 -1.85 0.74 24.76
N HIS A 411 -2.02 -0.57 24.65
CA HIS A 411 -1.52 -1.34 23.51
C HIS A 411 -2.27 -1.01 22.23
N ASN A 412 -3.55 -0.69 22.36
CA ASN A 412 -4.45 -0.32 21.26
C ASN A 412 -4.35 1.16 20.86
N PHE A 413 -3.53 1.96 21.56
CA PHE A 413 -3.31 3.35 21.17
C PHE A 413 -2.45 3.39 19.91
N GLU A 414 -2.60 4.48 19.15
CA GLU A 414 -1.92 4.62 17.87
C GLU A 414 -0.40 4.70 18.06
N ILE A 415 0.32 4.05 17.16
CA ILE A 415 1.76 3.87 17.22
C ILE A 415 2.37 4.64 16.06
N PRO A 416 3.41 5.43 16.28
CA PRO A 416 4.15 6.02 15.18
C PRO A 416 4.83 4.92 14.38
N GLN A 417 4.98 5.15 13.08
CA GLN A 417 5.61 4.17 12.21
C GLN A 417 7.10 3.97 12.52
N ASP A 418 7.77 5.02 13.01
CA ASP A 418 9.19 5.01 13.28
C ASP A 418 9.49 4.75 14.77
N PRO A 419 10.27 3.71 15.13
CA PRO A 419 10.63 3.41 16.51
C PRO A 419 11.53 4.48 17.17
N VAL A 420 12.00 5.48 16.42
CA VAL A 420 12.71 6.64 16.97
C VAL A 420 11.90 7.32 18.08
N LEU A 421 10.57 7.25 18.01
CA LEU A 421 9.67 7.71 19.07
C LEU A 421 9.54 6.64 20.15
N SER A 422 10.60 6.52 20.95
CA SER A 422 10.65 5.69 22.16
C SER A 422 11.19 6.49 23.35
N CYS A 423 10.98 5.98 24.57
CA CYS A 423 11.55 6.58 25.78
C CYS A 423 12.98 6.06 26.05
N GLN A 424 13.61 6.54 27.13
CA GLN A 424 14.96 6.14 27.57
C GLN A 424 15.14 4.64 27.86
N ASN A 425 14.03 3.94 28.13
CA ASN A 425 13.98 2.50 28.37
C ASN A 425 13.55 1.72 27.11
N LYS A 426 13.58 2.36 25.94
CA LYS A 426 13.20 1.78 24.65
C LYS A 426 11.74 1.30 24.56
N HIS A 427 10.86 1.78 25.44
CA HIS A 427 9.43 1.56 25.25
C HIS A 427 8.92 2.46 24.12
N LEU A 428 8.10 1.92 23.22
CA LEU A 428 7.45 2.70 22.18
C LEU A 428 6.49 3.71 22.80
N LEU A 429 6.52 4.95 22.31
CA LEU A 429 5.54 5.94 22.71
C LEU A 429 4.20 5.66 22.00
N ARG A 430 3.11 6.01 22.67
CA ARG A 430 1.73 5.85 22.17
C ARG A 430 1.06 7.21 22.07
N TRP A 431 0.33 7.45 20.99
CA TRP A 431 -0.41 8.69 20.84
C TRP A 431 -1.60 8.74 21.79
N SER A 432 -1.71 9.82 22.56
CA SER A 432 -2.79 10.08 23.52
C SER A 432 -3.34 11.48 23.28
N SER A 433 -4.67 11.63 23.22
CA SER A 433 -5.33 12.85 22.78
C SER A 433 -5.83 13.79 23.88
N LEU A 434 -5.74 13.41 25.16
CA LEU A 434 -6.41 14.15 26.24
C LEU A 434 -5.59 14.16 27.55
N ARG A 435 -4.43 14.80 27.56
CA ARG A 435 -3.62 14.96 28.78
C ARG A 435 -3.04 16.37 28.91
N ASN A 436 -2.89 16.82 30.15
CA ASN A 436 -2.01 17.93 30.50
C ASN A 436 -0.64 17.35 30.80
N PHE A 437 0.40 17.84 30.13
CA PHE A 437 1.73 17.27 30.27
C PHE A 437 2.81 18.32 30.04
N THR A 438 4.01 18.02 30.55
CA THR A 438 5.23 18.75 30.22
C THR A 438 6.04 17.91 29.25
N CYS A 439 6.33 18.44 28.06
CA CYS A 439 7.11 17.70 27.07
C CYS A 439 8.53 17.46 27.57
N ASN A 440 8.96 16.19 27.68
CA ASN A 440 10.30 15.79 28.09
C ASN A 440 11.39 16.18 27.08
N SER A 441 11.07 16.76 25.93
CA SER A 441 12.10 17.26 24.99
C SER A 441 12.23 18.78 25.01
N CYS A 442 11.12 19.52 24.94
CA CYS A 442 11.15 20.99 24.88
C CYS A 442 10.79 21.69 26.19
N ALA A 443 10.44 20.94 27.25
CA ALA A 443 10.04 21.42 28.57
C ALA A 443 8.83 22.39 28.59
N ARG A 444 8.10 22.54 27.48
CA ARG A 444 6.85 23.32 27.43
C ARG A 444 5.69 22.49 27.97
N ASN A 445 4.75 23.19 28.61
CA ASN A 445 3.48 22.62 29.05
C ASN A 445 2.48 22.65 27.90
N PHE A 446 1.76 21.54 27.72
CA PHE A 446 0.74 21.41 26.69
C PHE A 446 -0.55 20.86 27.31
N LYS A 447 -1.65 21.11 26.60
CA LYS A 447 -2.94 20.47 26.81
C LYS A 447 -3.25 19.64 25.57
N ASN A 448 -3.90 18.49 25.74
CA ASN A 448 -4.41 17.59 24.71
C ASN A 448 -3.40 16.51 24.28
N HIS A 449 -2.68 16.71 23.17
CA HIS A 449 -2.08 15.61 22.42
C HIS A 449 -0.58 15.41 22.69
N SER A 450 -0.20 14.17 23.02
CA SER A 450 1.18 13.75 23.26
C SER A 450 1.43 12.34 22.74
N PHE A 451 2.69 12.06 22.44
CA PHE A 451 3.22 10.71 22.49
C PHE A 451 3.66 10.41 23.93
N TYR A 452 3.09 9.37 24.52
CA TYR A 452 3.24 9.04 25.92
C TYR A 452 3.76 7.62 26.13
N CYS A 453 4.68 7.46 27.06
CA CYS A 453 5.06 6.19 27.64
C CYS A 453 4.54 6.10 29.08
N TRP A 454 3.50 5.28 29.28
CA TRP A 454 2.93 5.02 30.60
C TRP A 454 3.97 4.49 31.60
N ALA A 455 4.80 3.52 31.17
CA ALA A 455 5.74 2.85 32.05
C ALA A 455 6.88 3.75 32.57
N CYS A 456 7.17 4.85 31.88
CA CYS A 456 8.30 5.72 32.21
C CYS A 456 7.90 7.14 32.54
N ASP A 457 6.60 7.42 32.52
CA ASP A 457 6.02 8.76 32.60
C ASP A 457 6.77 9.76 31.69
N PHE A 458 6.89 9.40 30.41
CA PHE A 458 7.62 10.17 29.42
C PHE A 458 6.66 10.67 28.34
N ASP A 459 6.58 11.99 28.19
CA ASP A 459 5.71 12.68 27.26
C ASP A 459 6.50 13.47 26.21
N LEU A 460 6.06 13.37 24.96
CA LEU A 460 6.64 14.09 23.83
C LEU A 460 5.52 14.81 23.08
N CYS A 461 5.62 16.14 22.99
CA CYS A 461 4.65 16.90 22.20
C CYS A 461 4.81 16.64 20.70
N TYR A 462 3.74 16.85 19.95
CA TYR A 462 3.71 16.55 18.52
C TYR A 462 4.81 17.28 17.72
N GLU A 463 5.09 18.55 18.02
CA GLU A 463 6.15 19.32 17.33
C GLU A 463 7.57 18.77 17.55
N CYS A 464 7.80 18.13 18.70
CA CYS A 464 9.08 17.46 18.98
C CYS A 464 9.13 16.10 18.28
N ALA A 465 8.03 15.35 18.34
CA ALA A 465 7.90 14.06 17.69
C ALA A 465 8.07 14.14 16.16
N ASP A 466 7.31 15.01 15.49
CA ASP A 466 7.41 15.24 14.05
C ASP A 466 8.82 15.61 13.61
N TYR A 467 9.49 16.46 14.40
CA TYR A 467 10.84 16.88 14.09
C TYR A 467 11.84 15.72 14.19
N ILE A 468 11.71 14.90 15.23
CA ILE A 468 12.57 13.73 15.43
C ILE A 468 12.34 12.70 14.31
N GLU A 469 11.09 12.44 13.95
CA GLU A 469 10.75 11.54 12.84
C GLU A 469 11.27 12.06 11.50
N ASP A 470 11.06 13.35 11.18
CA ASP A 470 11.55 13.96 9.95
C ASP A 470 13.09 13.93 9.88
N MET A 471 13.75 14.22 11.00
CA MET A 471 15.20 14.13 11.11
C MET A 471 15.71 12.70 10.84
N ASN A 472 15.09 11.69 11.47
CA ASN A 472 15.48 10.30 11.31
C ASN A 472 15.25 9.83 9.87
N ARG A 473 14.09 10.17 9.29
CA ARG A 473 13.71 9.84 7.91
C ARG A 473 14.66 10.43 6.88
N ARG A 474 15.07 11.69 7.07
CA ARG A 474 16.03 12.37 6.18
C ARG A 474 17.48 11.95 6.42
N GLY A 475 17.74 11.11 7.43
CA GLY A 475 19.10 10.77 7.85
C GLY A 475 19.90 12.00 8.26
N PHE A 476 19.23 13.03 8.78
CA PHE A 476 19.84 14.30 9.12
C PHE A 476 20.75 14.13 10.34
N LYS A 477 22.02 14.51 10.20
CA LYS A 477 23.00 14.52 11.29
C LYS A 477 23.55 15.92 11.47
N ARG A 478 23.82 16.28 12.71
CA ARG A 478 24.66 17.44 13.05
C ARG A 478 25.90 16.97 13.76
N TYR A 479 26.94 17.76 13.64
CA TYR A 479 28.21 17.48 14.26
C TYR A 479 28.58 18.63 15.20
N ASP A 480 29.29 18.31 16.27
CA ASP A 480 29.90 19.32 17.12
C ASP A 480 31.16 19.94 16.46
N SER A 481 31.84 20.82 17.20
CA SER A 481 33.08 21.47 16.73
C SER A 481 34.22 20.50 16.44
N ASN A 482 34.18 19.29 16.99
CA ASN A 482 35.17 18.24 16.78
C ASN A 482 34.75 17.24 15.70
N ARG A 483 33.68 17.53 14.95
CA ARG A 483 33.09 16.66 13.92
C ARG A 483 32.55 15.34 14.47
N HIS A 484 32.22 15.25 15.76
CA HIS A 484 31.50 14.09 16.29
C HIS A 484 29.99 14.26 16.10
N ALA A 485 29.32 13.20 15.66
CA ALA A 485 27.89 13.25 15.41
C ALA A 485 27.12 13.41 16.73
N LEU A 486 26.18 14.36 16.74
CA LEU A 486 25.22 14.51 17.83
C LEU A 486 24.10 13.49 17.63
N GLU A 487 23.97 12.57 18.58
CA GLU A 487 22.96 11.51 18.56
C GLU A 487 21.81 11.83 19.52
N ILE A 488 20.64 11.26 19.27
CA ILE A 488 19.53 11.33 20.23
C ILE A 488 19.92 10.51 21.46
N GLY A 489 19.97 11.18 22.62
CA GLY A 489 20.21 10.58 23.92
C GLY A 489 19.14 10.98 24.93
N TYR A 490 19.21 10.36 26.11
CA TYR A 490 18.32 10.67 27.23
C TYR A 490 19.16 10.89 28.49
N LEU A 491 18.82 11.92 29.25
CA LEU A 491 19.43 12.15 30.56
C LEU A 491 18.87 11.16 31.58
N ARG A 492 19.69 10.18 31.98
CA ARG A 492 19.32 9.18 33.00
C ARG A 492 19.64 9.70 34.40
N ASN A 493 18.80 9.32 35.37
CA ASN A 493 19.12 9.45 36.78
C ASN A 493 20.18 8.39 37.13
N SER A 494 21.47 8.69 36.95
CA SER A 494 22.50 7.90 37.64
C SER A 494 22.55 8.35 39.10
N SER A 495 22.62 7.38 40.00
CA SER A 495 22.07 7.47 41.35
C SER A 495 22.81 8.34 42.37
N ASN A 496 23.88 9.08 42.07
CA ASN A 496 24.60 9.82 43.14
C ASN A 496 25.26 11.16 42.79
N THR A 497 25.20 11.65 41.55
CA THR A 497 25.73 12.99 41.23
C THR A 497 24.68 13.80 40.50
N PHE A 498 23.91 14.59 41.26
CA PHE A 498 22.90 15.55 40.79
C PHE A 498 23.53 16.76 40.06
N CYS A 499 24.49 16.53 39.17
CA CYS A 499 24.94 17.59 38.28
C CYS A 499 23.80 17.87 37.30
N ALA A 500 23.05 18.94 37.57
CA ALA A 500 22.11 19.51 36.63
C ALA A 500 22.86 19.74 35.30
N LEU A 501 22.54 18.96 34.28
CA LEU A 501 23.10 19.17 32.96
C LEU A 501 22.35 20.34 32.32
N ASN A 502 23.10 21.35 31.90
CA ASN A 502 22.56 22.47 31.16
C ASN A 502 22.77 22.23 29.67
N CYS A 503 21.84 22.72 28.84
CA CYS A 503 22.08 22.80 27.41
C CYS A 503 23.33 23.67 27.17
N LYS A 504 24.31 23.14 26.42
CA LYS A 504 25.57 23.85 26.14
C LYS A 504 25.37 25.24 25.49
N PHE A 505 24.26 25.44 24.78
CA PHE A 505 24.03 26.61 23.94
C PHE A 505 23.11 27.66 24.55
N CYS A 506 22.04 27.26 25.23
CA CYS A 506 21.13 28.21 25.90
C CYS A 506 21.32 28.25 27.43
N ASN A 507 22.19 27.40 27.99
CA ASN A 507 22.43 27.24 29.42
C ASN A 507 21.17 26.92 30.26
N ILE A 508 20.04 26.56 29.61
CA ILE A 508 18.83 26.13 30.29
C ILE A 508 19.08 24.77 30.94
N LYS A 509 18.71 24.65 32.21
CA LYS A 509 18.72 23.39 32.97
C LYS A 509 17.80 22.37 32.30
N LEU A 510 18.37 21.22 31.92
CA LEU A 510 17.63 20.16 31.27
C LEU A 510 16.91 19.32 32.33
N PRO A 511 15.60 19.03 32.16
CA PRO A 511 14.88 18.21 33.12
C PRO A 511 15.40 16.76 33.14
N ARG A 512 15.05 16.01 34.18
CA ARG A 512 15.32 14.58 34.25
C ARG A 512 14.56 13.85 33.14
N ASN A 513 15.11 12.74 32.65
CA ASN A 513 14.55 11.98 31.53
C ASN A 513 14.32 12.85 30.28
N CYS A 514 15.09 13.93 30.11
CA CYS A 514 14.95 14.79 28.94
C CYS A 514 15.56 14.14 27.71
N LEU A 515 14.87 14.24 26.56
CA LEU A 515 15.46 13.92 25.27
C LEU A 515 16.41 15.03 24.86
N VAL A 516 17.67 14.67 24.61
CA VAL A 516 18.75 15.59 24.27
C VAL A 516 19.46 15.13 23.01
N PHE A 517 20.14 16.05 22.34
CA PHE A 517 21.11 15.74 21.31
C PHE A 517 22.49 15.79 21.95
N ALA A 518 23.20 14.67 21.95
CA ALA A 518 24.40 14.50 22.73
C ALA A 518 25.56 13.96 21.92
N CYS A 519 26.75 14.46 22.26
CA CYS A 519 28.01 13.83 21.91
C CYS A 519 28.68 13.43 23.23
N LEU A 520 28.70 12.13 23.53
CA LEU A 520 29.26 11.61 24.77
C LEU A 520 30.79 11.78 24.85
N GLN A 521 31.47 11.74 23.70
CA GLN A 521 32.92 11.94 23.62
C GLN A 521 33.33 13.37 24.01
N CYS A 522 32.55 14.36 23.58
CA CYS A 522 32.79 15.78 23.88
C CYS A 522 32.04 16.26 25.12
N ASN A 523 31.26 15.40 25.77
CA ASN A 523 30.37 15.75 26.87
C ASN A 523 29.45 16.95 26.55
N ILE A 524 28.94 16.99 25.31
CA ILE A 524 28.03 18.04 24.83
C ILE A 524 26.60 17.54 24.94
N PHE A 525 25.72 18.34 25.54
CA PHE A 525 24.28 18.11 25.58
C PHE A 525 23.54 19.34 25.06
N MET A 526 22.60 19.12 24.15
CA MET A 526 21.84 20.17 23.48
C MET A 526 20.34 19.88 23.56
N CYS A 527 19.55 20.87 23.95
CA CYS A 527 18.09 20.74 23.91
C CYS A 527 17.58 20.77 22.46
N ILE A 528 16.38 20.22 22.22
CA ILE A 528 15.79 20.18 20.89
C ILE A 528 15.61 21.57 20.26
N ASN A 529 15.35 22.61 21.06
CA ASN A 529 15.15 23.97 20.54
C ASN A 529 16.46 24.55 20.01
N CYS A 530 17.58 24.36 20.74
CA CYS A 530 18.90 24.73 20.25
C CYS A 530 19.30 23.89 19.04
N PHE A 531 19.03 22.59 19.07
CA PHE A 531 19.31 21.71 17.95
C PHE A 531 18.50 22.07 16.70
N LYS A 532 17.26 22.55 16.84
CA LYS A 532 16.48 23.06 15.69
C LYS A 532 17.08 24.35 15.13
N ASN A 533 17.39 25.30 16.00
CA ASN A 533 17.69 26.68 15.62
C ASN A 533 19.17 26.99 15.37
N ASP A 534 20.10 26.10 15.70
CA ASP A 534 21.51 26.42 15.56
C ASP A 534 21.95 26.43 14.09
N LYS A 535 22.18 27.63 13.55
CA LYS A 535 22.73 27.81 12.19
C LYS A 535 24.24 27.63 12.14
N ARG A 536 24.94 27.56 13.29
CA ARG A 536 26.41 27.54 13.38
C ARG A 536 27.02 26.15 13.26
N LEU A 537 26.23 25.09 13.36
CA LEU A 537 26.71 23.73 13.17
C LEU A 537 26.77 23.41 11.68
N ALA A 538 27.89 22.84 11.24
CA ALA A 538 28.06 22.43 9.85
C ALA A 538 27.01 21.37 9.48
N PHE A 539 26.36 21.58 8.34
CA PHE A 539 25.36 20.66 7.80
C PHE A 539 26.02 19.70 6.82
N GLU A 540 25.87 18.40 7.05
CA GLU A 540 26.03 17.41 5.98
C GLU A 540 24.71 16.67 5.80
N MET A 541 24.04 16.93 4.67
CA MET A 541 23.09 15.96 4.18
C MET A 541 23.90 14.74 3.71
N ILE A 542 23.60 13.56 4.25
CA ILE A 542 24.15 12.32 3.72
C ILE A 542 23.58 12.15 2.31
N ASN A 543 24.26 12.72 1.31
CA ASN A 543 23.97 12.45 -0.08
C ASN A 543 24.56 11.07 -0.38
N PRO A 544 23.75 10.04 -0.70
CA PRO A 544 24.26 8.70 -0.97
C PRO A 544 25.27 8.65 -2.13
N PHE A 545 25.34 9.68 -2.98
CA PHE A 545 26.36 9.80 -4.03
C PHE A 545 27.77 10.13 -3.50
N ASN A 546 27.90 10.90 -2.41
CA ASN A 546 29.21 11.30 -1.88
C ASN A 546 29.96 10.12 -1.23
N THR A 547 29.23 9.17 -0.65
CA THR A 547 29.82 7.95 -0.08
C THR A 547 30.41 7.04 -1.16
N LEU A 548 29.83 7.02 -2.37
CA LEU A 548 30.35 6.27 -3.50
C LEU A 548 31.66 6.88 -4.03
N VAL A 549 31.76 8.21 -4.09
CA VAL A 549 32.99 8.92 -4.50
C VAL A 549 34.12 8.73 -3.49
N GLN A 550 33.82 8.65 -2.19
CA GLN A 550 34.83 8.37 -1.17
C GLN A 550 35.32 6.91 -1.18
N LEU A 551 34.47 5.95 -1.58
CA LEU A 551 34.87 4.54 -1.77
C LEU A 551 35.67 4.36 -3.07
N LEU A 552 35.33 5.08 -4.14
CA LEU A 552 36.06 5.07 -5.41
C LEU A 552 37.41 5.81 -5.38
N ARG A 553 37.69 6.59 -4.32
CA ARG A 553 39.01 7.20 -4.09
C ARG A 553 39.93 6.35 -3.20
N LYS A 554 39.42 5.25 -2.65
CA LYS A 554 40.17 4.32 -1.78
C LYS A 554 40.52 3.00 -2.45
N ASN A 555 40.09 2.81 -3.69
CA ASN A 555 40.58 1.81 -4.64
C ASN A 555 41.22 2.57 -5.81
#